data_AF-A0A2J6SPL0-F1
#
_entry.id   AF-A0A2J6SPL0-F1
#
_cell.length_a   1.000
_cell.length_b   1.000
_cell.length_c   1.000
_cell.angle_alpha   90.00
_cell.angle_beta   90.00
_cell.angle_gamma   90.00
#
_symmetry.space_group_name_H-M   'P 1'
#
loop_
_entity.id
_entity.type
_entity.pdbx_description
1 polymer ?
#
loop_
_entity_poly.entity_id
_entity_poly.type
_entity_poly.pdbx_seq_one_letter_code
_entity_poly.pdbx_strand_id
1 'polypeptide(L)' 'KRRSERLSRRKSTLINKAHELAEFCDVDIALIIRNRQTGRYFTYNSVDLESWPPSKEQIASQLSYPVPVNLLPHDVE' A
#
# COMPACT_ATOMS: atom_id res chain seq x y z
N LYS A 1 -17.17 19.24 -3.50
CA LYS A 1 -16.24 19.62 -2.39
C LYS A 1 -16.14 18.55 -1.29
N ARG A 2 -17.22 18.19 -0.57
CA ARG A 2 -17.15 17.26 0.58
C ARG A 2 -16.53 15.87 0.31
N ARG A 3 -16.77 15.25 -0.86
CA ARG A 3 -16.24 13.91 -1.19
C ARG A 3 -14.74 13.91 -1.47
N SER A 4 -14.22 14.92 -2.16
CA SER A 4 -12.78 15.07 -2.43
C SER A 4 -12.00 15.38 -1.15
N GLU A 5 -12.59 16.20 -0.27
CA GLU A 5 -12.04 16.48 1.07
C GLU A 5 -11.99 15.20 1.92
N ARG A 6 -13.05 14.39 1.89
CA ARG A 6 -13.07 13.09 2.59
C ARG A 6 -12.01 12.12 2.07
N LEU A 7 -11.84 12.03 0.74
CA LEU A 7 -10.78 11.20 0.14
C LEU A 7 -9.39 11.69 0.55
N SER A 8 -9.14 13.00 0.49
CA SER A 8 -7.85 13.59 0.88
C SER A 8 -7.50 13.25 2.33
N ARG A 9 -8.45 13.46 3.27
CA ARG A 9 -8.27 13.16 4.69
C ARG A 9 -7.99 11.67 4.94
N ARG A 10 -8.82 10.77 4.41
CA ARG A 10 -8.63 9.32 4.60
C ARG A 10 -7.33 8.82 3.98
N LYS A 11 -6.96 9.35 2.80
CA LYS A 11 -5.68 9.03 2.14
C LYS A 11 -4.51 9.43 3.02
N SER A 12 -4.52 10.66 3.56
CA SER A 12 -3.47 11.15 4.46
C SER A 12 -3.37 10.29 5.72
N THR A 13 -4.50 9.95 6.34
CA THR A 13 -4.50 9.06 7.52
C THR A 13 -3.94 7.68 7.18
N LEU A 14 -4.29 7.09 6.04
CA LEU A 14 -3.79 5.78 5.62
C LEU A 14 -2.27 5.81 5.39
N ILE A 15 -1.76 6.85 4.73
CA ILE A 15 -0.32 7.02 4.49
C ILE A 15 0.42 7.18 5.82
N ASN A 16 -0.10 7.99 6.76
CA ASN A 16 0.53 8.14 8.07
C ASN A 16 0.58 6.80 8.83
N LYS A 17 -0.49 6.00 8.78
CA LYS A 17 -0.49 4.67 9.42
C LYS A 17 0.46 3.68 8.77
N ALA A 18 0.59 3.72 7.45
CA ALA A 18 1.61 2.94 6.75
C ALA A 18 3.03 3.40 7.12
N HIS A 19 3.26 4.70 7.30
CA HIS A 19 4.54 5.21 7.75
C HIS A 19 4.87 4.77 9.18
N GLU A 20 3.93 4.93 10.12
CA GLU A 20 4.08 4.45 11.50
C GLU A 20 4.40 2.95 11.55
N LEU A 21 3.72 2.13 10.73
CA LEU A 21 3.97 0.69 10.71
C LEU A 21 5.38 0.37 10.19
N ALA A 22 5.84 1.07 9.15
CA ALA A 22 7.21 0.90 8.66
C ALA A 22 8.25 1.32 9.73
N GLU A 23 8.04 2.46 10.38
CA GLU A 23 8.95 3.03 11.38
C GLU A 23 9.02 2.18 12.67
N PHE A 24 7.88 1.69 13.16
CA PHE A 24 7.82 1.03 14.46
C PHE A 24 7.88 -0.49 14.41
N CYS A 25 7.69 -1.12 13.24
CA CYS A 25 7.66 -2.57 13.11
C CYS A 25 8.70 -3.14 12.14
N ASP A 26 9.62 -2.32 11.62
CA ASP A 26 10.72 -2.75 10.74
C ASP A 26 10.21 -3.53 9.51
N VAL A 27 9.23 -2.95 8.81
CA VAL A 27 8.63 -3.53 7.61
C VAL A 27 8.63 -2.55 6.45
N ASP A 28 8.85 -3.07 5.24
CA ASP A 28 8.72 -2.29 4.02
C ASP A 28 7.27 -2.28 3.50
N ILE A 29 6.76 -1.09 3.20
CA ILE A 29 5.37 -0.89 2.78
C ILE A 29 5.32 -0.10 1.47
N ALA A 30 4.56 -0.62 0.53
CA ALA A 30 4.12 0.10 -0.66
C ALA A 30 2.60 0.16 -0.72
N LEU A 31 2.05 1.35 -0.95
CA LEU A 31 0.62 1.58 -1.15
C LEU A 31 0.35 2.09 -2.56
N ILE A 32 -0.64 1.48 -3.22
CA ILE A 32 -1.15 1.93 -4.51
C ILE A 32 -2.64 2.26 -4.36
N ILE A 33 -3.00 3.53 -4.56
CA ILE A 33 -4.36 4.03 -4.39
C ILE A 33 -4.86 4.58 -5.73
N ARG A 34 -5.83 3.90 -6.33
CA ARG A 34 -6.52 4.39 -7.55
C ARG A 34 -7.81 5.09 -7.19
N ASN A 35 -7.91 6.39 -7.52
CA ASN A 35 -9.19 7.07 -7.52
C ASN A 35 -10.04 6.58 -8.71
N ARG A 36 -11.05 5.75 -8.45
CA ARG A 36 -11.90 5.16 -9.49
C ARG A 36 -12.70 6.20 -10.29
N GLN A 37 -12.96 7.38 -9.75
CA GLN A 37 -13.71 8.43 -10.46
C GLN A 37 -12.83 9.16 -11.48
N THR A 38 -11.58 9.45 -11.11
CA THR A 38 -10.69 10.26 -11.95
C THR A 38 -9.63 9.42 -12.66
N GLY A 39 -9.53 8.12 -12.37
CA GLY A 39 -8.48 7.23 -12.85
C GLY A 39 -7.09 7.49 -12.23
N ARG A 40 -6.92 8.59 -11.48
CA ARG A 40 -5.62 9.01 -10.94
C ARG A 40 -5.09 8.03 -9.89
N TYR A 41 -3.82 7.69 -10.00
CA TYR A 41 -3.09 6.94 -9.00
C TYR A 41 -2.37 7.85 -8.02
N PHE A 42 -2.28 7.40 -6.78
CA PHE A 42 -1.39 7.91 -5.75
C PHE A 42 -0.60 6.72 -5.22
N THR A 43 0.71 6.89 -5.09
CA THR A 43 1.61 5.87 -4.55
C THR A 43 2.31 6.40 -3.31
N TYR A 44 2.68 5.49 -2.42
CA TYR A 44 3.56 5.73 -1.28
C TYR A 44 4.48 4.52 -1.15
N ASN A 45 5.75 4.76 -0.89
CA ASN A 45 6.76 3.75 -0.58
C ASN A 45 7.46 4.17 0.72
N SER A 46 7.67 3.24 1.64
CA SER A 46 8.48 3.48 2.85
C SER A 46 9.97 3.59 2.55
N VAL A 47 10.43 2.95 1.47
CA VAL A 47 11.83 2.96 1.02
C VAL A 47 11.95 3.49 -0.40
N ASP A 48 13.04 4.20 -0.65
CA ASP A 48 13.40 4.76 -1.96
C ASP A 48 14.45 3.87 -2.62
N LEU A 49 14.01 2.71 -3.10
CA LEU A 49 14.82 1.74 -3.82
C LEU A 49 14.23 1.49 -5.20
N GLU A 50 15.06 1.47 -6.23
CA GLU A 50 14.62 1.26 -7.62
C GLU A 50 13.92 -0.09 -7.83
N SER A 51 14.34 -1.11 -7.07
CA SER A 51 13.73 -2.45 -7.09
C SER A 51 12.48 -2.60 -6.22
N TRP A 52 12.05 -1.53 -5.53
CA TRP A 52 10.91 -1.55 -4.61
C TRP A 52 9.71 -0.73 -5.13
N PRO A 53 8.47 -1.22 -5.01
CA PRO A 53 8.10 -2.57 -4.60
C PRO A 53 8.32 -3.61 -5.70
N PRO A 54 8.52 -4.89 -5.35
CA PRO A 54 8.54 -5.97 -6.32
C PRO A 54 7.19 -6.12 -7.04
N SER A 55 7.23 -6.68 -8.25
CA SER A 55 6.03 -7.01 -9.03
C SER A 55 5.23 -8.13 -8.36
N LYS A 56 3.95 -8.28 -8.74
CA LYS A 56 3.11 -9.36 -8.22
C LYS A 56 3.67 -10.74 -8.57
N GLU A 57 4.24 -10.87 -9.75
CA GLU A 57 4.87 -12.09 -10.25
C GLU A 57 6.13 -12.41 -9.46
N GLN A 58 6.93 -11.39 -9.11
CA GLN A 58 8.10 -11.55 -8.24
C GLN A 58 7.68 -12.00 -6.84
N ILE A 59 6.64 -11.40 -6.27
CA ILE A 59 6.08 -11.77 -4.95
C ILE A 59 5.55 -13.21 -4.97
N ALA A 60 4.81 -13.59 -6.02
CA ALA A 60 4.20 -14.92 -6.15
C ALA A 60 5.18 -16.01 -6.64
N SER A 61 6.42 -15.65 -6.96
CA SER A 61 7.42 -16.61 -7.44
C SER A 61 7.79 -17.61 -6.33
N GLN A 62 8.22 -18.81 -6.74
CA GLN A 62 8.64 -19.89 -5.82
C GLN A 62 9.83 -19.52 -4.91
N LEU A 63 10.46 -18.35 -5.13
CA LEU A 63 11.57 -17.84 -4.33
C LEU A 63 11.11 -17.03 -3.11
N SER A 64 9.82 -16.66 -3.04
CA SER A 64 9.26 -15.95 -1.90
C SER A 64 8.87 -16.96 -0.81
N TYR A 65 9.72 -17.09 0.21
CA TYR A 65 9.43 -17.87 1.40
C TYR A 65 9.52 -16.98 2.65
N PRO A 66 8.50 -17.00 3.53
CA PRO A 66 7.29 -17.82 3.48
C PRO A 66 6.32 -17.43 2.35
N VAL A 67 5.39 -18.34 2.02
CA VAL A 67 4.37 -18.11 0.98
C VAL A 67 3.62 -16.80 1.27
N PRO A 68 3.53 -15.87 0.31
CA PRO A 68 2.88 -14.58 0.54
C PRO A 68 1.38 -14.76 0.81
N VAL A 69 0.87 -13.99 1.77
CA VAL A 69 -0.56 -13.94 2.11
C VAL A 69 -1.19 -12.72 1.43
N ASN A 70 -2.27 -12.94 0.67
CA ASN A 70 -3.02 -11.86 0.01
C ASN A 70 -4.34 -11.62 0.75
N LEU A 71 -4.39 -10.57 1.58
CA LEU A 71 -5.57 -10.18 2.34
C LEU A 71 -6.54 -9.36 1.47
N LEU A 72 -7.80 -9.76 1.46
CA LEU A 72 -8.92 -9.07 0.84
C LEU A 72 -9.80 -8.41 1.91
N PRO A 73 -10.72 -7.50 1.53
CA PRO A 73 -11.56 -6.79 2.50
C PRO A 73 -12.41 -7.69 3.42
N HIS A 74 -12.69 -8.94 3.03
CA HIS A 74 -13.42 -9.89 3.88
C HIS A 74 -12.52 -10.66 4.86
N ASP A 75 -11.19 -10.55 4.74
CA ASP A 75 -10.24 -11.20 5.64
C ASP A 75 -9.87 -10.31 6.84
N VAL A 76 -10.38 -9.07 6.88
CA VAL A 76 -10.06 -8.04 7.89
C VAL A 76 -11.26 -7.67 8.78
N GLU A 77 -12.26 -8.56 8.86
CA GLU A 77 -13.42 -8.44 9.77
C GLU A 77 -13.09 -8.79 11.22
#